data_AF-A0A3D4D0G6-F1
#
_entry.id   AF-A0A3D4D0G6-F1
#
_cell.length_a   1.000
_cell.length_b   1.000
_cell.length_c   1.000
_cell.angle_alpha   90.00
_cell.angle_beta   90.00
_cell.angle_gamma   90.00
#
_symmetry.space_group_name_H-M   'P 1'
#
loop_
_entity.id
_entity.type
_entity.pdbx_description
1 polymer ?
#
loop_
_entity_poly.entity_id
_entity_poly.type
_entity_poly.pdbx_seq_one_letter_code
_entity_poly.pdbx_strand_id
1 'polypeptide(L)'
;EGFNGAGLYSSYTHGRDEGPLEKSVKQVWASLWNYRAFEEREFWRIDHFSAAMGVLVHPNYTGEQANGVGVTTNIFDPAWEGHYVNVQVGENLVTNPEAGTTPEEYLIAELLGGSDEIQYIRFSNLLPRGETILTRTQALDLKIKMDMVHNHFRSLYQPSNWSSWAMEVEFKITDDGELLVKQARPWIFQ
;
A
#
# COMPACT_ATOMS: atom_id res chain seq x y z
N GLU A 1 -17.42 5.24 -12.57
CA GLU A 1 -16.74 5.07 -11.27
C GLU A 1 -17.79 4.78 -10.20
N GLY A 2 -17.43 4.10 -9.13
CA GLY A 2 -18.33 3.76 -8.02
C GLY A 2 -17.71 4.20 -6.69
N PHE A 3 -18.51 4.20 -5.63
CA PHE A 3 -18.05 4.52 -4.27
C PHE A 3 -16.91 3.55 -3.84
N ASN A 4 -15.68 4.06 -3.68
CA ASN A 4 -14.53 3.24 -3.31
C ASN A 4 -14.10 3.39 -1.83
N GLY A 5 -14.61 4.41 -1.12
CA GLY A 5 -14.36 4.62 0.30
C GLY A 5 -12.92 5.01 0.68
N ALA A 6 -12.03 5.23 -0.29
CA ALA A 6 -10.61 5.42 -0.04
C ALA A 6 -10.34 6.75 0.69
N GLY A 7 -9.57 6.68 1.79
CA GLY A 7 -9.19 7.86 2.56
C GLY A 7 -10.34 8.55 3.32
N LEU A 8 -11.54 7.96 3.39
CA LEU A 8 -12.70 8.56 4.08
C LEU A 8 -12.68 8.30 5.59
N TYR A 9 -12.32 7.09 5.98
CA TYR A 9 -12.38 6.60 7.35
C TYR A 9 -11.04 6.81 8.09
N SER A 10 -11.03 6.54 9.38
CA SER A 10 -9.86 6.73 10.25
C SER A 10 -9.39 5.40 10.83
N SER A 11 -8.08 5.20 10.82
CA SER A 11 -7.39 4.09 11.50
C SER A 11 -6.78 4.59 12.80
N TYR A 12 -6.73 3.74 13.83
CA TYR A 12 -6.17 4.07 15.14
C TYR A 12 -5.29 2.93 15.65
N THR A 13 -4.15 3.28 16.24
CA THR A 13 -3.35 2.37 17.06
C THR A 13 -3.93 2.33 18.48
N HIS A 14 -3.90 1.16 19.13
CA HIS A 14 -4.35 0.99 20.52
C HIS A 14 -3.21 0.44 21.39
N GLY A 15 -2.71 1.26 22.31
CA GLY A 15 -1.74 0.88 23.34
C GLY A 15 -2.36 0.11 24.50
N ARG A 16 -1.53 -0.67 25.22
CA ARG A 16 -1.97 -1.50 26.35
C ARG A 16 -2.50 -0.69 27.54
N ASP A 17 -2.05 0.56 27.65
CA ASP A 17 -2.35 1.52 28.70
C ASP A 17 -3.52 2.46 28.34
N GLU A 18 -4.10 2.33 27.15
CA GLU A 18 -5.17 3.21 26.67
C GLU A 18 -6.59 2.82 27.14
N GLY A 19 -6.69 1.75 27.92
CA GLY A 19 -7.93 1.21 28.47
C GLY A 19 -8.53 0.09 27.61
N PRO A 20 -9.85 -0.11 27.63
CA PRO A 20 -10.50 -1.16 26.85
C PRO A 20 -10.40 -0.92 25.34
N LEU A 21 -10.11 -1.98 24.56
CA LEU A 21 -10.08 -1.95 23.09
C LEU A 21 -11.37 -1.39 22.47
N GLU A 22 -12.50 -1.59 23.15
CA GLU A 22 -13.82 -1.04 22.77
C GLU A 22 -13.76 0.47 22.49
N LYS A 23 -12.94 1.22 23.23
CA LYS A 23 -12.74 2.66 23.02
C LYS A 23 -12.23 2.93 21.60
N SER A 24 -11.17 2.26 21.17
CA SER A 24 -10.58 2.47 19.84
C SER A 24 -11.47 1.95 18.72
N VAL A 25 -12.17 0.82 18.94
CA VAL A 25 -13.18 0.33 17.99
C VAL A 25 -14.30 1.36 17.78
N LYS A 26 -14.78 1.98 18.86
CA LYS A 26 -15.77 3.08 18.78
C LYS A 26 -15.23 4.30 18.04
N GLN A 27 -13.94 4.63 18.18
CA GLN A 27 -13.32 5.72 17.41
C GLN A 27 -13.28 5.42 15.91
N VAL A 28 -12.96 4.18 15.54
CA VAL A 28 -13.02 3.73 14.13
C VAL A 28 -14.45 3.85 13.60
N TRP A 29 -15.45 3.33 14.31
CA TRP A 29 -16.85 3.44 13.89
C TRP A 29 -17.36 4.88 13.80
N ALA A 30 -16.93 5.75 14.72
CA ALA A 30 -17.27 7.17 14.65
C ALA A 30 -16.78 7.82 13.34
N SER A 31 -15.67 7.33 12.78
CA SER A 31 -15.13 7.83 11.51
C SER A 31 -16.04 7.60 10.30
N LEU A 32 -17.03 6.70 10.40
CA LEU A 32 -18.10 6.59 9.41
C LEU A 32 -18.81 7.94 9.23
N TRP A 33 -18.93 8.73 10.30
CA TRP A 33 -19.61 10.02 10.33
C TRP A 33 -18.68 11.22 10.19
N ASN A 34 -17.41 11.02 9.83
CA ASN A 34 -16.55 12.12 9.42
C ASN A 34 -17.22 12.91 8.30
N TYR A 35 -17.08 14.24 8.31
CA TYR A 35 -17.73 15.10 7.31
C TYR A 35 -17.46 14.64 5.87
N ARG A 36 -16.19 14.37 5.52
CA ARG A 36 -15.80 13.82 4.21
C ARG A 36 -16.49 12.49 3.86
N ALA A 37 -16.67 11.61 4.84
CA ALA A 37 -17.27 10.30 4.63
C ALA A 37 -18.80 10.42 4.45
N PHE A 38 -19.42 11.33 5.21
CA PHE A 38 -20.84 11.67 5.07
C PHE A 38 -21.13 12.29 3.69
N GLU A 39 -20.39 13.33 3.31
CA GLU A 39 -20.59 14.03 2.03
C GLU A 39 -20.39 13.09 0.84
N GLU A 40 -19.37 12.22 0.89
CA GLU A 40 -19.14 11.25 -0.18
C GLU A 40 -20.33 10.28 -0.31
N ARG A 41 -20.85 9.74 0.81
CA ARG A 41 -22.04 8.88 0.77
C ARG A 41 -23.27 9.62 0.25
N GLU A 42 -23.46 10.87 0.66
CA GLU A 42 -24.56 11.72 0.18
C GLU A 42 -24.46 11.94 -1.34
N PHE A 43 -23.27 12.27 -1.83
CA PHE A 43 -22.99 12.44 -3.26
C PHE A 43 -23.35 11.18 -4.07
N TRP A 44 -22.96 10.01 -3.56
CA TRP A 44 -23.28 8.71 -4.17
C TRP A 44 -24.69 8.19 -3.85
N ARG A 45 -25.52 8.98 -3.13
CA ARG A 45 -26.90 8.64 -2.74
C ARG A 45 -27.02 7.33 -1.97
N ILE A 46 -26.03 7.02 -1.14
CA ILE A 46 -26.03 5.88 -0.24
C ILE A 46 -26.89 6.22 0.98
N ASP A 47 -27.87 5.39 1.31
CA ASP A 47 -28.65 5.56 2.54
C ASP A 47 -27.75 5.41 3.76
N HIS A 48 -27.56 6.50 4.50
CA HIS A 48 -26.71 6.55 5.69
C HIS A 48 -27.12 5.54 6.77
N PHE A 49 -28.41 5.20 6.86
CA PHE A 49 -28.91 4.23 7.85
C PHE A 49 -28.68 2.77 7.44
N SER A 50 -28.36 2.54 6.16
CA SER A 50 -27.98 1.22 5.64
C SER A 50 -26.48 0.95 5.72
N ALA A 51 -25.66 1.98 5.97
CA ALA A 51 -24.21 1.89 5.97
C ALA A 51 -23.69 1.10 7.19
N ALA A 52 -22.77 0.17 6.94
CA ALA A 52 -22.08 -0.61 7.96
C ALA A 52 -20.56 -0.60 7.73
N MET A 53 -19.79 -0.70 8.81
CA MET A 53 -18.33 -0.68 8.78
C MET A 53 -17.75 -1.92 9.44
N GLY A 54 -17.00 -2.70 8.66
CA GLY A 54 -16.12 -3.73 9.20
C GLY A 54 -14.87 -3.10 9.83
N VAL A 55 -14.40 -3.65 10.95
CA VAL A 55 -13.18 -3.21 11.62
C VAL A 55 -12.16 -4.34 11.59
N LEU A 56 -11.03 -4.09 10.93
CA LEU A 56 -9.87 -4.98 10.97
C LEU A 56 -9.02 -4.65 12.19
N VAL A 57 -8.72 -5.67 13.01
CA VAL A 57 -7.79 -5.56 14.14
C VAL A 57 -6.60 -6.47 13.85
N HIS A 58 -5.39 -5.91 13.86
CA HIS A 58 -4.15 -6.64 13.66
C HIS A 58 -3.06 -6.13 14.62
N PRO A 59 -2.00 -6.91 14.87
CA PRO A 59 -0.85 -6.43 15.64
C PRO A 59 -0.28 -5.15 15.05
N ASN A 60 0.05 -4.20 15.92
CA ASN A 60 0.82 -3.02 15.51
C ASN A 60 2.30 -3.40 15.45
N TYR A 61 3.00 -2.92 14.42
CA TYR A 61 4.44 -3.04 14.29
C TYR A 61 4.99 -1.62 14.41
N THR A 62 5.97 -1.42 15.29
CA THR A 62 6.59 -0.12 15.53
C THR A 62 8.08 -0.21 15.25
N GLY A 63 8.68 0.87 14.79
CA GLY A 63 10.12 0.88 14.49
C GLY A 63 10.45 0.17 13.17
N GLU A 64 9.52 0.24 12.23
CA GLU A 64 9.69 -0.25 10.87
C GLU A 64 10.98 0.33 10.26
N GLN A 65 11.75 -0.49 9.55
CA GLN A 65 12.92 -0.01 8.81
C GLN A 65 12.48 0.82 7.59
N ALA A 66 11.38 0.41 6.96
CA ALA A 66 10.81 1.05 5.79
C ALA A 66 9.32 0.74 5.63
N ASN A 67 8.60 1.62 4.94
CA ASN A 67 7.23 1.38 4.49
C ASN A 67 7.08 1.79 3.03
N GLY A 68 6.14 1.19 2.31
CA GLY A 68 6.00 1.47 0.89
C GLY A 68 4.71 0.99 0.25
N VAL A 69 4.57 1.37 -1.01
CA VAL A 69 3.49 0.97 -1.90
C VAL A 69 4.10 0.42 -3.19
N GLY A 70 3.71 -0.80 -3.55
CA GLY A 70 4.06 -1.43 -4.82
C GLY A 70 2.83 -1.59 -5.72
N VAL A 71 3.00 -1.40 -7.02
CA VAL A 71 1.99 -1.67 -8.04
C VAL A 71 2.48 -2.83 -8.90
N THR A 72 1.64 -3.86 -9.08
CA THR A 72 2.02 -5.09 -9.78
C THR A 72 1.97 -4.97 -11.31
N THR A 73 2.32 -3.79 -11.82
CA THR A 73 2.51 -3.49 -13.24
C THR A 73 3.55 -2.40 -13.40
N ASN A 74 4.14 -2.33 -14.58
CA ASN A 74 5.01 -1.25 -14.97
C ASN A 74 4.16 -0.03 -15.36
N ILE A 75 4.20 1.00 -14.53
CA ILE A 75 3.40 2.21 -14.74
C ILE A 75 3.95 3.12 -15.85
N PHE A 76 5.17 2.89 -16.33
CA PHE A 76 5.79 3.68 -17.41
C PHE A 76 5.55 3.06 -18.78
N ASP A 77 5.56 1.73 -18.85
CA ASP A 77 5.26 0.99 -20.08
C ASP A 77 4.51 -0.32 -19.74
N PRO A 78 3.17 -0.33 -19.81
CA PRO A 78 2.37 -1.52 -19.53
C PRO A 78 2.61 -2.70 -20.49
N ALA A 79 3.29 -2.49 -21.63
CA ALA A 79 3.67 -3.57 -22.53
C ALA A 79 4.88 -4.37 -22.02
N TRP A 80 5.60 -3.85 -21.03
CA TRP A 80 6.73 -4.51 -20.41
C TRP A 80 6.41 -4.91 -18.97
N GLU A 81 6.48 -6.21 -18.67
CA GLU A 81 6.20 -6.73 -17.34
C GLU A 81 7.20 -6.20 -16.31
N GLY A 82 6.69 -5.89 -15.12
CA GLY A 82 7.49 -5.38 -14.01
C GLY A 82 6.60 -4.80 -12.93
N HIS A 83 7.20 -4.49 -11.78
CA HIS A 83 6.50 -3.87 -10.65
C HIS A 83 7.11 -2.52 -10.35
N TYR A 84 6.26 -1.52 -10.27
CA TYR A 84 6.64 -0.20 -9.76
C TYR A 84 6.57 -0.20 -8.24
N VAL A 85 7.59 0.35 -7.58
CA VAL A 85 7.64 0.44 -6.12
C VAL A 85 8.07 1.83 -5.69
N ASN A 86 7.38 2.34 -4.67
CA ASN A 86 7.73 3.56 -3.96
C ASN A 86 7.89 3.23 -2.48
N VAL A 87 9.02 3.64 -1.89
CA VAL A 87 9.41 3.25 -0.52
C VAL A 87 10.01 4.43 0.24
N GLN A 88 9.73 4.49 1.53
CA GLN A 88 10.20 5.52 2.45
C GLN A 88 10.82 4.91 3.71
N VAL A 89 11.81 5.62 4.27
CA VAL A 89 12.49 5.23 5.50
C VAL A 89 11.54 5.33 6.69
N GLY A 90 11.57 4.34 7.57
CA GLY A 90 10.80 4.36 8.82
C GLY A 90 9.30 4.22 8.58
N GLU A 91 8.54 4.98 9.37
CA GLU A 91 7.06 5.04 9.32
C GLU A 91 6.53 6.25 8.54
N ASN A 92 7.41 7.01 7.88
CA ASN A 92 7.03 8.20 7.12
C ASN A 92 6.27 7.80 5.84
N LEU A 93 5.11 8.40 5.60
CA LEU A 93 4.18 7.95 4.56
C LEU A 93 4.72 8.23 3.14
N VAL A 94 4.51 7.30 2.22
CA VAL A 94 4.80 7.52 0.79
C VAL A 94 3.79 8.48 0.13
N THR A 95 2.51 8.38 0.49
CA THR A 95 1.42 9.16 -0.14
C THR A 95 1.32 10.58 0.40
N ASN A 96 1.85 10.83 1.60
CA ASN A 96 1.91 12.14 2.23
C ASN A 96 3.19 12.25 3.08
N PRO A 97 4.36 12.32 2.42
CA PRO A 97 5.63 12.34 3.11
C PRO A 97 5.79 13.60 3.96
N GLU A 98 6.54 13.48 5.05
CA GLU A 98 6.96 14.63 5.83
C GLU A 98 7.62 15.69 4.93
N ALA A 99 7.36 16.96 5.22
CA ALA A 99 7.81 18.07 4.40
C ALA A 99 9.34 18.04 4.22
N GLY A 100 9.79 18.04 2.96
CA GLY A 100 11.21 18.00 2.61
C GLY A 100 11.79 16.59 2.50
N THR A 101 11.00 15.53 2.69
CA THR A 101 11.43 14.15 2.47
C THR A 101 11.03 13.67 1.08
N THR A 102 11.93 12.93 0.42
CA THR A 102 11.75 12.38 -0.92
C THR A 102 11.85 10.86 -0.84
N PRO A 103 10.80 10.12 -1.21
CA PRO A 103 10.85 8.67 -1.19
C PRO A 103 11.63 8.13 -2.39
N GLU A 104 12.13 6.90 -2.24
CA GLU A 104 12.80 6.14 -3.29
C GLU A 104 11.76 5.51 -4.23
N GLU A 105 12.04 5.55 -5.53
CA GLU A 105 11.22 4.97 -6.58
C GLU A 105 12.05 4.08 -7.48
N TYR A 106 11.55 2.86 -7.73
CA TYR A 106 12.20 1.93 -8.64
C TYR A 106 11.20 1.06 -9.39
N LEU A 107 11.64 0.54 -10.52
CA LEU A 107 11.00 -0.56 -11.25
C LEU A 107 11.80 -1.83 -11.00
N ILE A 108 11.12 -2.95 -10.74
CA ILE A 108 11.74 -4.26 -10.69
C ILE A 108 11.11 -5.18 -11.74
N ALA A 109 11.93 -5.68 -12.65
CA ALA A 109 11.48 -6.44 -13.82
C ALA A 109 12.52 -7.48 -14.23
N GLU A 110 12.06 -8.55 -14.89
CA GLU A 110 12.97 -9.53 -15.49
C GLU A 110 13.56 -8.91 -16.78
N LEU A 111 14.89 -8.78 -16.83
CA LEU A 111 15.61 -8.33 -18.02
C LEU A 111 16.07 -9.52 -18.87
N LEU A 112 16.42 -9.22 -20.14
CA LEU A 112 16.98 -10.19 -21.08
C LEU A 112 18.18 -10.91 -20.45
N GLY A 113 18.01 -12.19 -20.09
CA GLY A 113 18.98 -12.96 -19.33
C GLY A 113 18.39 -13.76 -18.16
N GLY A 114 17.13 -13.49 -17.79
CA GLY A 114 16.38 -14.29 -16.83
C GLY A 114 16.56 -13.87 -15.36
N SER A 115 17.20 -12.72 -15.11
CA SER A 115 17.37 -12.17 -13.77
C SER A 115 16.50 -10.96 -13.56
N ASP A 116 15.87 -10.89 -12.39
CA ASP A 116 15.19 -9.71 -11.89
C ASP A 116 16.21 -8.59 -11.62
N GLU A 117 15.96 -7.43 -12.22
CA GLU A 117 16.80 -6.25 -12.14
C GLU A 117 16.03 -5.03 -11.61
N ILE A 118 16.70 -4.26 -10.76
CA ILE A 118 16.13 -3.09 -10.09
C ILE A 118 16.63 -1.83 -10.79
N GLN A 119 15.71 -1.06 -11.33
CA GLN A 119 15.98 0.21 -12.02
C GLN A 119 15.47 1.35 -11.17
N TYR A 120 16.40 2.08 -10.53
CA TYR A 120 16.07 3.23 -9.71
C TYR A 120 15.72 4.43 -10.58
N ILE A 121 14.51 4.95 -10.38
CA ILE A 121 14.01 6.18 -11.01
C ILE A 121 14.42 7.38 -10.16
N ARG A 122 14.35 7.22 -8.83
CA ARG A 122 14.75 8.23 -7.86
C ARG A 122 15.25 7.58 -6.58
N PHE A 123 16.35 8.07 -6.04
CA PHE A 123 16.86 7.67 -4.73
C PHE A 123 16.24 8.54 -3.62
N SER A 124 16.16 7.99 -2.42
CA SER A 124 15.76 8.75 -1.23
C SER A 124 16.74 9.87 -0.91
N ASN A 125 16.25 10.97 -0.37
CA ASN A 125 17.10 12.03 0.19
C ASN A 125 17.40 11.86 1.69
N LEU A 126 16.91 10.77 2.30
CA LEU A 126 17.17 10.41 3.70
C LEU A 126 18.35 9.44 3.87
N LEU A 127 18.90 8.94 2.76
CA LEU A 127 20.05 8.06 2.75
C LEU A 127 21.27 8.72 2.09
N PRO A 128 22.49 8.29 2.47
CA PRO A 128 23.70 8.65 1.74
C PRO A 128 23.62 8.27 0.25
N ARG A 129 24.35 9.02 -0.58
CA ARG A 129 24.38 8.77 -2.02
C ARG A 129 24.88 7.36 -2.32
N GLY A 130 24.08 6.60 -3.07
CA GLY A 130 24.42 5.24 -3.51
C GLY A 130 23.90 4.14 -2.57
N GLU A 131 23.28 4.51 -1.45
CA GLU A 131 22.52 3.59 -0.60
C GLU A 131 21.06 3.52 -1.06
N THR A 132 20.41 2.40 -0.73
CA THR A 132 19.02 2.11 -1.10
C THR A 132 18.22 1.77 0.16
N ILE A 133 16.93 2.10 0.16
CA ILE A 133 16.09 1.87 1.35
C ILE A 133 15.91 0.37 1.59
N LEU A 134 15.58 -0.37 0.54
CA LEU A 134 15.51 -1.82 0.61
C LEU A 134 16.83 -2.44 0.20
N THR A 135 17.24 -3.49 0.91
CA THR A 135 18.28 -4.38 0.39
C THR A 135 17.78 -5.09 -0.87
N ARG A 136 18.69 -5.51 -1.76
CA ARG A 136 18.33 -6.28 -2.96
C ARG A 136 17.50 -7.52 -2.63
N THR A 137 17.82 -8.20 -1.53
CA THR A 137 17.08 -9.38 -1.06
C THR A 137 15.65 -9.02 -0.68
N GLN A 138 15.44 -7.94 0.06
CA GLN A 138 14.10 -7.47 0.44
C GLN A 138 13.29 -7.02 -0.79
N ALA A 139 13.91 -6.32 -1.74
CA ALA A 139 13.23 -5.89 -2.97
C ALA A 139 12.80 -7.09 -3.84
N LEU A 140 13.61 -8.15 -3.91
CA LEU A 140 13.25 -9.39 -4.61
C LEU A 140 12.16 -10.18 -3.88
N ASP A 141 12.25 -10.30 -2.55
CA ASP A 141 11.20 -10.94 -1.75
C ASP A 141 9.86 -10.19 -1.92
N LEU A 142 9.91 -8.86 -1.97
CA LEU A 142 8.74 -8.03 -2.29
C LEU A 142 8.16 -8.36 -3.66
N LYS A 143 8.99 -8.44 -4.71
CA LYS A 143 8.53 -8.83 -6.04
C LYS A 143 7.84 -10.19 -6.04
N ILE A 144 8.42 -11.20 -5.39
CA ILE A 144 7.83 -12.54 -5.29
C ILE A 144 6.45 -12.48 -4.62
N LYS A 145 6.33 -11.78 -3.48
CA LYS A 145 5.04 -11.64 -2.78
C LYS A 145 4.03 -10.84 -3.58
N MET A 146 4.48 -9.81 -4.30
CA MET A 146 3.65 -9.03 -5.23
C MET A 146 3.12 -9.90 -6.39
N ASP A 147 3.94 -10.78 -6.96
CA ASP A 147 3.52 -11.76 -7.97
C ASP A 147 2.45 -12.72 -7.42
N MET A 148 2.62 -13.19 -6.18
CA MET A 148 1.63 -14.04 -5.52
C MET A 148 0.29 -13.32 -5.34
N VAL A 149 0.31 -12.08 -4.85
CA VAL A 149 -0.89 -11.25 -4.66
C VAL A 149 -1.57 -10.98 -6.01
N HIS A 150 -0.78 -10.56 -7.01
CA HIS A 150 -1.26 -10.31 -8.37
C HIS A 150 -2.00 -11.54 -8.90
N ASN A 151 -1.34 -12.70 -8.96
CA ASN A 151 -1.89 -13.92 -9.56
C ASN A 151 -3.09 -14.46 -8.78
N HIS A 152 -3.06 -14.42 -7.45
CA HIS A 152 -4.17 -14.85 -6.63
C HIS A 152 -5.45 -14.04 -6.94
N PHE A 153 -5.39 -12.71 -6.83
CA PHE A 153 -6.58 -11.88 -7.07
C PHE A 153 -6.98 -11.83 -8.54
N ARG A 154 -6.01 -11.94 -9.47
CA ARG A 154 -6.28 -12.08 -10.90
C ARG A 154 -7.25 -13.25 -11.17
N SER A 155 -7.07 -14.38 -10.48
CA SER A 155 -7.93 -15.55 -10.62
C SER A 155 -9.35 -15.36 -10.05
N LEU A 156 -9.49 -14.50 -9.04
CA LEU A 156 -10.76 -14.22 -8.37
C LEU A 156 -11.59 -13.17 -9.11
N TYR A 157 -10.95 -12.09 -9.55
CA TYR A 157 -11.62 -10.97 -10.23
C TYR A 157 -11.90 -11.24 -11.71
N GLN A 158 -11.13 -12.13 -12.36
CA GLN A 158 -11.32 -12.54 -13.75
C GLN A 158 -11.53 -11.34 -14.71
N PRO A 159 -10.57 -10.40 -14.77
CA PRO A 159 -10.71 -9.20 -15.59
C PRO A 159 -10.85 -9.58 -17.07
N SER A 160 -11.70 -8.85 -17.80
CA SER A 160 -11.97 -9.09 -19.22
C SER A 160 -10.74 -8.93 -20.11
N ASN A 161 -9.83 -8.03 -19.72
CA ASN A 161 -8.51 -7.90 -20.30
C ASN A 161 -7.46 -8.03 -19.19
N TRP A 162 -6.50 -8.92 -19.40
CA TRP A 162 -5.46 -9.19 -18.43
C TRP A 162 -4.36 -8.14 -18.44
N SER A 163 -4.17 -7.40 -19.53
CA SER A 163 -3.21 -6.28 -19.57
C SER A 163 -3.71 -5.05 -18.82
N SER A 164 -4.99 -5.01 -18.44
CA SER A 164 -5.58 -3.97 -17.60
C SER A 164 -5.77 -4.44 -16.15
N TRP A 165 -4.95 -5.37 -15.69
CA TRP A 165 -5.01 -5.90 -14.32
C TRP A 165 -3.71 -5.65 -13.57
N ALA A 166 -3.85 -5.06 -12.39
CA ALA A 166 -2.78 -4.93 -11.43
C ALA A 166 -3.37 -4.79 -10.02
N MET A 167 -2.52 -5.00 -9.05
CA MET A 167 -2.80 -4.81 -7.63
C MET A 167 -1.86 -3.73 -7.10
N GLU A 168 -2.39 -2.84 -6.28
CA GLU A 168 -1.61 -2.00 -5.39
C GLU A 168 -1.44 -2.74 -4.06
N VAL A 169 -0.22 -2.81 -3.55
CA VAL A 169 0.16 -3.52 -2.33
C VAL A 169 0.87 -2.55 -1.41
N GLU A 170 0.29 -2.32 -0.22
CA GLU A 170 0.96 -1.61 0.86
C GLU A 170 1.76 -2.60 1.70
N PHE A 171 3.01 -2.26 2.00
CA PHE A 171 3.91 -3.13 2.74
C PHE A 171 4.79 -2.35 3.72
N LYS A 172 5.47 -3.09 4.59
CA LYS A 172 6.53 -2.60 5.47
C LYS A 172 7.66 -3.61 5.61
N ILE A 173 8.83 -3.11 5.98
CA ILE A 173 9.92 -3.89 6.53
C ILE A 173 9.91 -3.66 8.04
N THR A 174 9.73 -4.73 8.80
CA THR A 174 9.72 -4.71 10.27
C THR A 174 11.11 -4.39 10.83
N ASP A 175 11.18 -4.18 12.14
CA ASP A 175 12.43 -3.86 12.85
C ASP A 175 13.49 -4.97 12.71
N ASP A 176 13.06 -6.23 12.62
CA ASP A 176 13.87 -7.42 12.35
C ASP A 176 14.21 -7.63 10.85
N GLY A 177 13.73 -6.76 9.96
CA GLY A 177 14.05 -6.80 8.54
C GLY A 177 13.12 -7.68 7.69
N GLU A 178 12.05 -8.23 8.28
CA GLU A 178 11.06 -9.04 7.56
C GLU A 178 10.05 -8.20 6.76
N LEU A 179 9.62 -8.71 5.62
CA LEU A 179 8.61 -8.06 4.79
C LEU A 179 7.19 -8.50 5.19
N LEU A 180 6.34 -7.51 5.50
CA LEU A 180 4.92 -7.68 5.82
C LEU A 180 4.03 -6.89 4.85
N VAL A 181 3.03 -7.56 4.28
CA VAL A 181 1.97 -6.94 3.47
C VAL A 181 0.83 -6.48 4.39
N LYS A 182 0.45 -5.21 4.30
CA LYS A 182 -0.57 -4.56 5.14
C LYS A 182 -1.94 -4.56 4.48
N GLN A 183 -1.97 -4.25 3.20
CA GLN A 183 -3.19 -4.09 2.42
C GLN A 183 -2.88 -4.42 0.96
N ALA A 184 -3.87 -4.95 0.24
CA ALA A 184 -3.83 -5.04 -1.21
C ALA A 184 -5.19 -4.65 -1.79
N ARG A 185 -5.19 -3.93 -2.91
CA ARG A 185 -6.41 -3.55 -3.64
C ARG A 185 -6.18 -3.53 -5.15
N PRO A 186 -7.22 -3.72 -5.98
CA PRO A 186 -7.08 -3.55 -7.43
C PRO A 186 -6.57 -2.15 -7.77
N TRP A 187 -5.58 -2.09 -8.67
CA TRP A 187 -5.06 -0.85 -9.21
C TRP A 187 -6.03 -0.28 -10.25
N ILE A 188 -6.27 1.02 -10.19
CA ILE A 188 -7.11 1.72 -11.16
C ILE A 188 -6.19 2.38 -12.18
N PHE A 189 -6.21 1.87 -13.41
CA PHE A 189 -5.55 2.50 -14.55
C PHE A 189 -6.27 3.82 -14.86
N GLN A 190 -5.53 4.94 -14.86
CA GLN A 190 -6.02 6.27 -15.24
C GLN A 190 -5.76 6.56 -16.72
#